data_AF-A0A699UYJ1-F1
#
_entry.id   AF-A0A699UYJ1-F1
#
_cell.length_a   1.000
_cell.length_b   1.000
_cell.length_c   1.000
_cell.angle_alpha   90.00
_cell.angle_beta   90.00
_cell.angle_gamma   90.00
#
_symmetry.space_group_name_H-M   'P 1'
#
loop_
_entity.id
_entity.type
_entity.pdbx_description
1 polymer ?
#
loop_
_entity_poly.entity_id
_entity_poly.type
_entity_poly.pdbx_seq_one_letter_code
_entity_poly.pdbx_strand_id
1 'polypeptide(L)' 'LNLTGEGAFQKILKEDHGILNRHQMMLEACELNSVSEEDYIELSKAGLGSCLLSGLPDWLVAYSARV' A
#
# COMPACT_ATOMS: atom_id res chain seq x y z
N LEU A 1 -8.06 14.57 5.65
CA LEU A 1 -9.31 13.88 5.25
C LEU A 1 -9.94 13.24 6.49
N ASN A 2 -11.26 13.32 6.69
CA ASN A 2 -11.93 12.49 7.68
C ASN A 2 -12.07 11.08 7.09
N LEU A 3 -11.25 10.14 7.58
CA LEU A 3 -11.16 8.77 7.06
C LEU A 3 -12.13 7.80 7.74
N THR A 4 -13.06 8.32 8.53
CA THR A 4 -14.01 7.52 9.32
C THR A 4 -15.45 7.75 8.85
N GLY A 5 -16.22 6.68 8.71
CA GLY A 5 -17.62 6.70 8.25
C GLY A 5 -17.92 5.68 7.15
N GLU A 6 -19.19 5.30 7.04
CA GLU A 6 -19.66 4.42 5.96
C GLU A 6 -19.43 5.10 4.60
N GLY A 7 -18.86 4.37 3.64
CA GLY A 7 -18.56 4.94 2.31
C GLY A 7 -17.20 5.65 2.18
N ALA A 8 -16.49 5.93 3.28
CA ALA A 8 -15.20 6.65 3.24
C ALA A 8 -14.16 5.87 2.42
N PHE A 9 -14.13 4.54 2.56
CA PHE A 9 -13.27 3.66 1.79
C PHE A 9 -13.57 3.71 0.28
N GLN A 10 -14.86 3.68 -0.11
CA GLN A 10 -15.26 3.78 -1.52
C GLN A 10 -14.95 5.15 -2.12
N LYS A 11 -15.03 6.22 -1.33
CA LYS A 11 -14.71 7.57 -1.77
C LYS A 11 -13.22 7.74 -2.07
N ILE A 12 -12.35 7.28 -1.16
CA ILE A 12 -10.89 7.25 -1.37
C ILE A 12 -10.52 6.34 -2.55
N LEU A 13 -11.19 5.20 -2.68
CA LEU A 13 -11.06 4.32 -3.86
C LEU A 13 -11.38 5.03 -5.18
N LYS A 14 -12.34 5.95 -5.20
CA LYS A 14 -12.65 6.70 -6.41
C LYS A 14 -11.70 7.86 -6.65
N GLU A 15 -11.28 8.55 -5.58
CA GLU A 15 -10.53 9.80 -5.66
C GLU A 15 -9.03 9.56 -5.88
N ASP A 16 -8.42 8.61 -5.17
CA ASP A 16 -6.96 8.46 -5.15
C ASP A 16 -6.47 7.29 -6.01
N HIS A 17 -7.20 6.16 -6.01
CA HIS A 17 -6.79 4.95 -6.73
C HIS A 17 -8.00 4.16 -7.20
N GLY A 18 -8.54 4.52 -8.38
CA GLY A 18 -9.61 3.76 -9.02
C GLY A 18 -9.33 2.25 -9.01
N ILE A 19 -10.36 1.41 -9.00
CA ILE A 19 -10.22 -0.07 -8.87
C ILE A 19 -9.18 -0.63 -9.85
N LEU A 20 -9.15 -0.16 -11.10
CA LEU A 20 -8.18 -0.60 -12.10
C LEU A 20 -6.74 -0.23 -11.73
N ASN A 21 -6.52 0.98 -11.19
CA ASN A 21 -5.20 1.45 -10.78
C ASN A 21 -4.61 0.57 -9.66
N ARG A 22 -5.42 0.18 -8.68
CA ARG A 22 -4.96 -0.70 -7.58
C ARG A 22 -4.56 -2.10 -8.06
N HIS A 23 -5.34 -2.68 -8.96
CA HIS A 23 -5.00 -3.99 -9.53
C HIS A 23 -3.71 -3.92 -10.35
N GLN A 24 -3.54 -2.86 -11.14
CA GLN A 24 -2.29 -2.63 -11.86
C GLN A 24 -1.11 -2.50 -10.91
N MET A 25 -1.19 -1.65 -9.89
CA MET A 25 -0.11 -1.46 -8.90
C MET A 25 0.22 -2.76 -8.15
N MET A 26 -0.79 -3.56 -7.83
CA MET A 26 -0.58 -4.87 -7.21
C MET A 26 0.14 -5.83 -8.15
N LEU A 27 -0.24 -5.87 -9.44
CA LEU A 27 0.43 -6.70 -10.44
C LEU A 27 1.89 -6.26 -10.63
N GLU A 28 2.14 -4.96 -10.76
CA GLU A 28 3.51 -4.40 -10.87
C GLU A 28 4.36 -4.74 -9.65
N ALA A 29 3.79 -4.67 -8.44
CA ALA A 29 4.50 -5.07 -7.21
C ALA A 29 4.79 -6.57 -7.18
N CYS A 30 3.84 -7.42 -7.61
CA CYS A 30 4.03 -8.86 -7.73
C CYS A 30 5.09 -9.25 -8.76
N GLU A 31 5.18 -8.52 -9.88
CA GLU A 31 6.16 -8.77 -10.93
C GLU A 31 7.57 -8.35 -10.50
N LEU A 32 7.70 -7.19 -9.87
CA LEU A 32 8.97 -6.70 -9.35
C LEU A 32 9.45 -7.54 -8.16
N ASN A 33 8.51 -7.92 -7.27
CA ASN A 33 8.71 -8.71 -6.06
C ASN A 33 9.99 -8.35 -5.28
N SER A 34 10.20 -7.06 -5.11
CA SER A 34 11.31 -6.49 -4.33
C SER A 34 10.82 -5.24 -3.63
N VAL A 35 11.41 -4.94 -2.47
CA VAL A 35 11.10 -3.77 -1.65
C VAL A 35 12.31 -2.84 -1.57
N SER A 36 12.10 -1.53 -1.71
CA SER A 36 13.18 -0.55 -1.57
C SER A 36 13.31 -0.04 -0.12
N GLU A 37 14.42 0.63 0.19
CA GLU A 37 14.59 1.28 1.50
C GLU A 37 13.57 2.42 1.70
N GLU A 38 13.25 3.15 0.64
CA GLU A 38 12.21 4.19 0.64
C GLU A 38 10.83 3.63 0.97
N ASP A 39 10.48 2.43 0.46
CA ASP A 39 9.22 1.77 0.78
C ASP A 39 9.11 1.54 2.31
N TYR A 40 10.19 1.11 2.97
CA TYR A 40 10.23 0.96 4.42
C TYR A 40 10.13 2.29 5.17
N ILE A 41 10.72 3.36 4.63
CA ILE A 41 10.64 4.70 5.22
C ILE A 41 9.19 5.22 5.18
N GLU A 42 8.48 5.07 4.06
CA GLU A 42 7.09 5.48 3.94
C GLU A 42 6.17 4.69 4.87
N LEU A 43 6.34 3.37 4.94
CA LEU A 43 5.60 2.52 5.87
C LEU A 43 5.86 2.90 7.34
N SER A 44 7.11 3.22 7.68
CA SER A 44 7.47 3.69 9.03
C SER A 44 6.77 5.02 9.38
N LYS A 45 6.71 5.97 8.44
CA LYS A 45 5.94 7.22 8.62
C LYS A 45 4.44 6.97 8.82
N ALA A 46 3.91 5.90 8.19
CA ALA A 46 2.53 5.45 8.37
C ALA A 46 2.31 4.64 9.67
N GLY A 47 3.34 4.43 10.49
CA GLY A 47 3.26 3.69 11.75
C GLY A 47 3.42 2.17 11.62
N LEU A 48 3.84 1.68 10.45
CA LEU A 48 4.05 0.26 10.17
C LEU A 48 5.53 -0.08 10.38
N GLY A 49 5.84 -0.60 11.57
CA GLY A 49 7.20 -0.99 11.96
C GLY A 49 7.63 -2.35 11.43
N SER A 50 8.93 -2.64 11.51
CA SER A 50 9.55 -3.87 11.02
C SER A 50 8.95 -5.16 11.58
N CYS A 51 8.44 -5.16 12.82
CA CYS A 51 7.79 -6.33 13.41
C CYS A 51 6.48 -6.71 12.71
N LEU A 52 5.76 -5.75 12.14
CA LEU A 52 4.51 -5.98 11.42
C LEU A 52 4.77 -6.42 9.96
N LEU A 53 5.90 -5.98 9.40
CA LEU A 53 6.31 -6.27 8.03
C LEU A 53 7.12 -7.57 7.91
N SER A 54 7.71 -8.04 9.01
CA SER A 54 8.54 -9.24 9.03
C SER A 54 7.75 -10.48 8.61
N GLY A 55 8.29 -11.23 7.66
CA GLY A 55 7.68 -12.46 7.14
C GLY A 55 6.59 -12.24 6.08
N LEU A 56 6.26 -10.99 5.74
CA LEU A 56 5.45 -10.68 4.57
C LEU A 56 6.28 -10.80 3.29
N PRO A 57 5.66 -11.19 2.15
CA PRO A 57 6.36 -11.19 0.88
C PRO A 57 6.66 -9.77 0.41
N ASP A 58 7.79 -9.59 -0.25
CA ASP A 58 8.29 -8.28 -0.71
C ASP A 58 7.25 -7.51 -1.54
N TRP A 59 6.54 -8.18 -2.45
CA TRP A 59 5.49 -7.54 -3.25
C TRP A 59 4.38 -6.90 -2.39
N LEU A 60 4.01 -7.54 -1.27
CA LEU A 60 2.95 -7.04 -0.39
C LEU A 60 3.43 -5.83 0.40
N VAL A 61 4.70 -5.85 0.83
CA VAL A 61 5.33 -4.71 1.50
C VAL A 61 5.44 -3.53 0.53
N ALA A 62 5.96 -3.76 -0.68
CA ALA A 62 6.11 -2.73 -1.70
C ALA A 62 4.75 -2.17 -2.18
N TYR A 63 3.74 -3.02 -2.36
CA TYR A 63 2.38 -2.57 -2.69
C TYR A 63 1.82 -1.66 -1.58
N SER A 64 1.98 -2.06 -0.31
CA SER A 64 1.47 -1.30 0.84
C SER A 64 2.14 0.06 1.00
N ALA A 65 3.39 0.22 0.55
CA ALA A 65 4.12 1.49 0.61
C ALA A 65 3.67 2.52 -0.45
N ARG A 66 2.99 2.06 -1.50
CA ARG A 66 2.62 2.87 -2.68
C ARG A 66 1.13 3.25 -2.72
N VAL A 67 0.33 2.69 -1.81
CA VAL A 67 -1.14 2.85 -1.71
C VAL A 67 -1.52 3.93 -0.71
#